data_AF-A0A0G0RC67-F1
#
_entry.id   AF-A0A0G0RC67-F1
#
_cell.length_a   1.000
_cell.length_b   1.000
_cell.length_c   1.000
_cell.angle_alpha   90.00
_cell.angle_beta   90.00
_cell.angle_gamma   90.00
#
_symmetry.space_group_name_H-M   'P 1'
#
loop_
_entity.id
_entity.type
_entity.pdbx_description
1 polymer ?
#
loop_
_entity_poly.entity_id
_entity_poly.type
_entity_poly.pdbx_seq_one_letter_code
_entity_poly.pdbx_strand_id
1 'polypeptide(L)'
;MSYFKGWSVSDVLAFSAASRAKTGFSFIERCLDEYPNGTLRDESVSSPYSRQIDILISYNFELILDAGVFMSSSKSSEHEILNEVKGLHTLDRKWQKVTVPEIKSLLGINDVVEQKNGVFKYYSVTLGSGEILSVEDLIDIRYDIRDFREKEPQYLRLTAMKDSSFDKITQTSKNIAGKIMKYIEEKYSKRPTNS
;
A
#
# COMPACT_ATOMS: atom_id res chain seq x y z
N MET A 1 -8.18 -28.19 8.25
CA MET A 1 -7.08 -28.05 7.27
C MET A 1 -6.37 -26.73 7.53
N SER A 2 -5.06 -26.74 7.81
CA SER A 2 -4.28 -25.49 7.87
C SER A 2 -4.01 -25.05 6.42
N TYR A 3 -4.59 -23.94 5.99
CA TYR A 3 -4.47 -23.38 4.63
C TYR A 3 -3.01 -23.10 4.22
N PHE A 4 -2.10 -22.98 5.20
CA PHE A 4 -0.70 -22.59 5.00
C PHE A 4 0.30 -23.69 5.37
N LYS A 5 -0.12 -24.95 5.36
CA LYS A 5 0.77 -26.06 5.72
C LYS A 5 2.01 -26.08 4.81
N GLY A 6 3.19 -25.99 5.41
CA GLY A 6 4.49 -26.01 4.72
C GLY A 6 4.98 -24.65 4.21
N TRP A 7 4.19 -23.58 4.40
CA TRP A 7 4.59 -22.22 4.08
C TRP A 7 5.55 -21.68 5.15
N SER A 8 6.47 -20.81 4.75
CA SER A 8 7.34 -20.11 5.70
C SER A 8 6.54 -19.02 6.43
N VAL A 9 6.98 -18.64 7.63
CA VAL A 9 6.31 -17.58 8.41
C VAL A 9 6.31 -16.26 7.63
N SER A 10 7.42 -15.89 6.98
CA SER A 10 7.51 -14.69 6.16
C SER A 10 6.53 -14.70 4.98
N ASP A 11 6.39 -15.83 4.29
CA ASP A 11 5.43 -15.97 3.19
C ASP A 11 3.98 -15.89 3.67
N VAL A 12 3.65 -16.46 4.83
CA VAL A 12 2.31 -16.35 5.43
C VAL A 12 1.98 -14.90 5.78
N LEU A 13 2.91 -14.18 6.41
CA LEU A 13 2.75 -12.77 6.76
C LEU A 13 2.62 -11.90 5.51
N ALA A 14 3.49 -12.10 4.52
CA ALA A 14 3.47 -11.37 3.25
C ALA A 14 2.18 -11.59 2.47
N PHE A 15 1.74 -12.85 2.32
CA PHE A 15 0.47 -13.18 1.69
C PHE A 15 -0.71 -12.54 2.42
N SER A 16 -0.68 -12.57 3.75
CA SER A 16 -1.74 -11.99 4.58
C SER A 16 -1.80 -10.46 4.47
N ALA A 17 -0.65 -9.78 4.39
CA ALA A 17 -0.59 -8.33 4.17
C ALA A 17 -1.05 -7.95 2.76
N ALA A 18 -0.54 -8.64 1.73
CA ALA A 18 -0.94 -8.42 0.34
C ALA A 18 -2.44 -8.71 0.09
N SER A 19 -2.98 -9.76 0.70
CA SER A 19 -4.41 -10.09 0.59
C SER A 19 -5.30 -8.99 1.20
N ARG A 20 -4.91 -8.46 2.36
CA ARG A 20 -5.60 -7.31 2.98
C ARG A 20 -5.51 -6.06 2.10
N ALA A 21 -4.32 -5.74 1.60
CA ALA A 21 -4.11 -4.61 0.69
C ALA A 21 -4.97 -4.73 -0.57
N LYS A 22 -4.94 -5.89 -1.24
CA LYS A 22 -5.74 -6.14 -2.44
C LYS A 22 -7.24 -5.99 -2.18
N THR A 23 -7.72 -6.49 -1.05
CA THR A 23 -9.12 -6.35 -0.63
C THR A 23 -9.47 -4.89 -0.39
N GLY A 24 -8.60 -4.15 0.30
CA GLY A 24 -8.76 -2.72 0.54
C GLY A 24 -8.80 -1.91 -0.76
N PHE A 25 -7.88 -2.13 -1.70
CA PHE A 25 -7.93 -1.47 -3.00
C PHE A 25 -9.15 -1.89 -3.84
N SER A 26 -9.63 -3.13 -3.73
CA SER A 26 -10.87 -3.55 -4.39
C SER A 26 -12.10 -2.85 -3.80
N PHE A 27 -12.07 -2.54 -2.50
CA PHE A 27 -13.10 -1.71 -1.87
C PHE A 27 -13.04 -0.27 -2.38
N ILE A 28 -11.84 0.34 -2.41
CA ILE A 28 -11.65 1.70 -2.94
C ILE A 28 -12.09 1.81 -4.40
N GLU A 29 -11.71 0.85 -5.25
CA GLU A 29 -12.12 0.78 -6.65
C GLU A 29 -13.65 0.80 -6.80
N ARG A 30 -14.38 0.04 -5.97
CA ARG A 30 -15.85 0.07 -5.93
C ARG A 30 -16.42 1.40 -5.46
N CYS A 31 -15.73 2.11 -4.55
CA CYS A 31 -16.14 3.46 -4.12
C CYS A 31 -15.98 4.48 -5.26
N LEU A 32 -14.99 4.28 -6.12
CA LEU A 32 -14.68 5.14 -7.26
C LEU A 32 -15.44 4.78 -8.55
N ASP A 33 -16.12 3.63 -8.60
CA ASP A 33 -16.84 3.14 -9.78
C ASP A 33 -18.02 4.05 -10.16
N GLU A 34 -18.22 4.29 -11.46
CA GLU A 34 -19.26 5.19 -11.97
C GLU A 34 -20.63 4.52 -12.11
N TYR A 35 -20.71 3.17 -12.11
CA TYR A 35 -21.94 2.47 -12.52
C TYR A 35 -22.36 1.30 -11.60
N PRO A 36 -23.67 1.10 -11.32
CA PRO A 36 -24.77 2.03 -11.56
C PRO A 36 -24.90 3.10 -10.47
N ASN A 37 -24.07 3.05 -9.44
CA ASN A 37 -23.82 4.08 -8.42
C ASN A 37 -22.67 3.53 -7.57
N GLY A 38 -21.41 3.90 -7.85
CA GLY A 38 -20.41 3.86 -6.77
C GLY A 38 -21.00 4.71 -5.66
N THR A 39 -21.47 4.07 -4.60
CA THR A 39 -22.42 4.66 -3.64
C THR A 39 -21.82 5.87 -2.92
N LEU A 40 -20.52 6.04 -3.07
CA LEU A 40 -19.71 7.04 -2.43
C LEU A 40 -18.86 7.81 -3.46
N ARG A 41 -19.04 7.74 -4.79
CA ARG A 41 -18.06 8.36 -5.71
C ARG A 41 -17.99 9.87 -5.54
N ASP A 42 -19.12 10.55 -5.64
CA ASP A 42 -19.23 12.00 -5.44
C ASP A 42 -18.72 12.40 -4.05
N GLU A 43 -18.91 11.55 -3.05
CA GLU A 43 -18.39 11.74 -1.70
C GLU A 43 -16.87 11.52 -1.70
N SER A 44 -16.37 10.41 -2.23
CA SER A 44 -14.97 9.99 -2.32
C SER A 44 -14.07 10.99 -3.04
N VAL A 45 -14.63 11.81 -3.94
CA VAL A 45 -13.89 12.88 -4.64
C VAL A 45 -14.17 14.27 -4.07
N SER A 46 -15.12 14.39 -3.13
CA SER A 46 -15.40 15.65 -2.44
C SER A 46 -14.35 15.98 -1.37
N SER A 47 -14.16 17.27 -1.10
CA SER A 47 -13.07 17.77 -0.25
C SER A 47 -12.97 17.18 1.18
N PRO A 48 -14.05 16.87 1.91
CA PRO A 48 -13.93 16.29 3.26
C PRO A 48 -13.83 14.75 3.28
N TYR A 49 -14.24 14.07 2.21
CA TYR A 49 -14.34 12.60 2.15
C TYR A 49 -13.24 11.96 1.28
N SER A 50 -12.61 12.70 0.37
CA SER A 50 -11.36 12.31 -0.32
C SER A 50 -10.24 11.94 0.66
N ARG A 51 -10.19 12.61 1.81
CA ARG A 51 -9.27 12.28 2.90
C ARG A 51 -9.44 10.84 3.42
N GLN A 52 -10.66 10.30 3.41
CA GLN A 52 -10.90 8.91 3.83
C GLN A 52 -10.32 7.94 2.79
N ILE A 53 -10.45 8.26 1.50
CA ILE A 53 -9.84 7.51 0.41
C ILE A 53 -8.31 7.58 0.50
N ASP A 54 -7.73 8.75 0.76
CA ASP A 54 -6.28 8.90 0.98
C ASP A 54 -5.78 8.04 2.14
N ILE A 55 -6.51 8.02 3.27
CA ILE A 55 -6.18 7.17 4.43
C ILE A 55 -6.20 5.69 4.01
N LEU A 56 -7.22 5.27 3.28
CA LEU A 56 -7.33 3.89 2.81
C LEU A 56 -6.22 3.54 1.82
N ILE A 57 -5.91 4.43 0.87
CA ILE A 57 -4.80 4.22 -0.08
C ILE A 57 -3.48 4.11 0.67
N SER A 58 -3.19 5.05 1.57
CA SER A 58 -1.93 5.11 2.32
C SER A 58 -1.74 3.88 3.18
N TYR A 59 -2.76 3.48 3.93
CA TYR A 59 -2.73 2.26 4.75
C TYR A 59 -2.56 0.99 3.92
N ASN A 60 -3.32 0.84 2.82
CA ASN A 60 -3.21 -0.36 1.99
C ASN A 60 -1.89 -0.40 1.20
N PHE A 61 -1.31 0.75 0.85
CA PHE A 61 0.01 0.82 0.24
C PHE A 61 1.10 0.47 1.26
N GLU A 62 0.96 0.90 2.52
CA GLU A 62 1.84 0.49 3.62
C GLU A 62 1.91 -1.04 3.75
N LEU A 63 0.76 -1.72 3.66
CA LEU A 63 0.69 -3.19 3.69
C LEU A 63 1.40 -3.86 2.51
N ILE A 64 1.45 -3.23 1.33
CA ILE A 64 2.24 -3.73 0.19
C ILE A 64 3.73 -3.69 0.52
N LEU A 65 4.20 -2.58 1.10
CA LEU A 65 5.60 -2.46 1.49
C LEU A 65 5.95 -3.40 2.64
N ASP A 66 5.06 -3.57 3.62
CA ASP A 66 5.23 -4.56 4.70
C ASP A 66 5.38 -5.97 4.14
N ALA A 67 4.55 -6.35 3.15
CA ALA A 67 4.72 -7.64 2.47
C ALA A 67 6.11 -7.77 1.83
N GLY A 68 6.60 -6.71 1.17
CA GLY A 68 7.96 -6.68 0.62
C GLY A 68 9.06 -6.81 1.68
N VAL A 69 8.87 -6.19 2.86
CA VAL A 69 9.80 -6.31 4.00
C VAL A 69 9.79 -7.73 4.54
N PHE A 70 8.62 -8.33 4.75
CA PHE A 70 8.50 -9.71 5.23
C PHE A 70 9.18 -10.70 4.28
N MET A 71 8.99 -10.55 2.97
CA MET A 71 9.63 -11.39 1.95
C MET A 71 11.15 -11.18 1.87
N SER A 72 11.64 -10.00 2.27
CA SER A 72 13.06 -9.68 2.33
C SER A 72 13.71 -10.06 3.67
N SER A 73 12.91 -10.44 4.67
CA SER A 73 13.43 -10.76 6.01
C SER A 73 14.22 -12.06 6.00
N SER A 74 15.39 -12.04 6.64
CA SER A 74 16.17 -13.24 6.89
C SER A 74 15.77 -13.96 8.19
N LYS A 75 14.76 -13.44 8.91
CA LYS A 75 14.28 -13.98 10.18
C LYS A 75 13.27 -15.10 9.95
N SER A 76 13.18 -16.03 10.90
CA SER A 76 12.26 -17.16 10.83
C SER A 76 11.13 -17.10 11.87
N SER A 77 11.30 -16.32 12.93
CA SER A 77 10.29 -16.13 13.97
C SER A 77 9.31 -15.02 13.59
N GLU A 78 8.01 -15.29 13.76
CA GLU A 78 6.95 -14.30 13.52
C GLU A 78 7.18 -13.02 14.34
N HIS A 79 7.55 -13.16 15.61
CA HIS A 79 7.79 -12.03 16.49
C HIS A 79 8.94 -11.15 15.98
N GLU A 80 10.03 -11.77 15.53
CA GLU A 80 11.20 -11.04 15.01
C GLU A 80 10.86 -10.32 13.70
N ILE A 81 10.18 -11.00 12.78
CA ILE A 81 9.75 -10.43 11.49
C ILE A 81 8.80 -9.24 11.73
N LEU A 82 7.81 -9.38 12.61
CA LEU A 82 6.89 -8.29 12.94
C LEU A 82 7.59 -7.10 13.61
N ASN A 83 8.64 -7.34 14.38
CA ASN A 83 9.41 -6.25 14.97
C ASN A 83 10.23 -5.46 13.93
N GLU A 84 10.55 -6.04 12.77
CA GLU A 84 11.22 -5.32 11.68
C GLU A 84 10.32 -4.21 11.10
N VAL A 85 9.00 -4.39 11.09
CA VAL A 85 8.04 -3.38 10.57
C VAL A 85 7.50 -2.43 11.63
N LYS A 86 7.42 -2.86 12.91
CA LYS A 86 6.79 -2.06 13.99
C LYS A 86 7.44 -0.68 14.23
N GLY A 87 8.70 -0.49 13.86
CA GLY A 87 9.42 0.79 13.99
C GLY A 87 9.52 1.59 12.69
N LEU A 88 8.97 1.07 11.60
CA LEU A 88 8.98 1.71 10.28
C LEU A 88 7.58 2.24 10.03
N HIS A 89 7.36 3.52 10.30
CA HIS A 89 6.05 4.15 10.06
C HIS A 89 5.99 4.90 8.73
N THR A 90 7.13 5.12 8.08
CA THR A 90 7.22 5.89 6.83
C THR A 90 7.50 4.97 5.64
N LEU A 91 6.91 5.28 4.48
CA LEU A 91 6.97 4.41 3.30
C LEU A 91 8.39 4.30 2.73
N ASP A 92 9.16 5.38 2.75
CA ASP A 92 10.57 5.42 2.36
C ASP A 92 11.43 4.44 3.18
N ARG A 93 11.24 4.41 4.51
CA ARG A 93 11.98 3.50 5.41
C ARG A 93 11.58 2.04 5.21
N LYS A 94 10.30 1.76 4.94
CA LYS A 94 9.86 0.40 4.57
C LYS A 94 10.49 -0.02 3.25
N TRP A 95 10.49 0.87 2.26
CA TRP A 95 11.12 0.59 0.96
C TRP A 95 12.62 0.28 1.09
N GLN A 96 13.35 1.04 1.91
CA GLN A 96 14.78 0.78 2.20
C GLN A 96 15.03 -0.62 2.81
N LYS A 97 14.04 -1.22 3.48
CA LYS A 97 14.13 -2.55 4.07
C LYS A 97 13.77 -3.68 3.09
N VAL A 98 13.15 -3.37 1.96
CA VAL A 98 13.01 -4.31 0.85
C VAL A 98 14.36 -4.43 0.16
N THR A 99 15.19 -5.39 0.58
CA THR A 99 16.59 -5.50 0.13
C THR A 99 16.80 -6.56 -0.94
N VAL A 100 15.88 -7.51 -1.08
CA VAL A 100 16.01 -8.62 -2.04
C VAL A 100 15.66 -8.14 -3.46
N PRO A 101 16.57 -8.22 -4.44
CA PRO A 101 16.34 -7.70 -5.80
C PRO A 101 15.13 -8.31 -6.51
N GLU A 102 14.91 -9.61 -6.35
CA GLU A 102 13.75 -10.30 -6.91
C GLU A 102 12.43 -9.72 -6.37
N ILE A 103 12.39 -9.39 -5.07
CA ILE A 103 11.23 -8.78 -4.43
C ILE A 103 11.03 -7.35 -4.94
N LYS A 104 12.09 -6.55 -5.06
CA LYS A 104 11.98 -5.22 -5.69
C LYS A 104 11.41 -5.30 -7.12
N SER A 105 11.92 -6.24 -7.91
CA SER A 105 11.42 -6.47 -9.27
C SER A 105 9.95 -6.92 -9.29
N LEU A 106 9.54 -7.75 -8.34
CA LEU A 106 8.16 -8.22 -8.19
C LEU A 106 7.20 -7.06 -7.89
N LEU A 107 7.60 -6.17 -6.98
CA LEU A 107 6.83 -4.99 -6.60
C LEU A 107 6.75 -3.98 -7.77
N GLY A 108 7.76 -3.96 -8.65
CA GLY A 108 7.81 -3.04 -9.78
C GLY A 108 7.95 -1.57 -9.34
N ILE A 109 8.52 -1.35 -8.17
CA ILE A 109 8.82 -0.03 -7.59
C ILE A 109 10.33 0.17 -7.72
N ASN A 110 10.74 1.32 -8.25
CA ASN A 110 12.14 1.73 -8.33
C ASN A 110 12.54 2.51 -7.07
N ASP A 111 11.70 3.48 -6.67
CA ASP A 111 12.02 4.37 -5.56
C ASP A 111 10.76 4.85 -4.82
N VAL A 112 10.94 5.19 -3.54
CA VAL A 112 9.92 5.78 -2.67
C VAL A 112 10.57 6.90 -1.88
N VAL A 113 10.21 8.14 -2.21
CA VAL A 113 10.86 9.34 -1.65
C VAL A 113 9.83 10.18 -0.91
N GLU A 114 10.10 10.49 0.37
CA GLU A 114 9.32 11.49 1.13
C GLU A 114 9.45 12.85 0.44
N GLN A 115 8.31 13.48 0.20
CA GLN A 115 8.18 14.82 -0.32
C GLN A 115 7.42 15.67 0.69
N LYS A 116 7.65 16.98 0.62
CA LYS A 116 6.92 17.96 1.41
C LYS A 116 6.37 19.01 0.50
N ASN A 117 5.11 19.36 0.73
CA ASN A 117 4.55 20.55 0.15
C ASN A 117 3.80 21.30 1.25
N GLY A 118 4.21 22.54 1.51
CA GLY A 118 3.79 23.27 2.70
C GLY A 118 4.00 22.45 3.98
N VAL A 119 2.90 22.22 4.70
CA VAL A 119 2.88 21.45 5.95
C VAL A 119 2.62 19.95 5.74
N PHE A 120 2.26 19.53 4.52
CA PHE A 120 1.86 18.16 4.22
C PHE A 120 3.01 17.31 3.74
N LYS A 121 2.97 16.04 4.14
CA LYS A 121 3.90 15.01 3.69
C LYS A 121 3.21 14.01 2.80
N TYR A 122 3.88 13.68 1.70
CA TYR A 122 3.48 12.62 0.79
C TYR A 122 4.73 11.90 0.29
N TYR A 123 4.54 10.77 -0.39
CA TYR A 123 5.59 9.96 -0.95
C TYR A 123 5.43 9.89 -2.46
N SER A 124 6.49 10.25 -3.17
CA SER A 124 6.61 10.01 -4.61
C SER A 124 7.12 8.59 -4.82
N VAL A 125 6.26 7.71 -5.33
CA VAL A 125 6.58 6.32 -5.66
C VAL A 125 6.86 6.23 -7.16
N THR A 126 8.12 6.01 -7.52
CA THR A 126 8.53 5.82 -8.92
C THR A 126 8.44 4.35 -9.28
N LEU A 127 7.64 4.01 -10.28
CA LEU A 127 7.48 2.65 -10.78
C LEU A 127 8.59 2.28 -11.77
N GLY A 128 8.74 0.98 -12.02
CA GLY A 128 9.63 0.43 -13.05
C GLY A 128 9.39 0.99 -14.45
N SER A 129 8.15 1.41 -14.76
CA SER A 129 7.77 2.07 -16.01
C SER A 129 8.23 3.53 -16.11
N GLY A 130 8.76 4.12 -15.03
CA GLY A 130 9.06 5.55 -14.92
C GLY A 130 7.86 6.41 -14.51
N GLU A 131 6.67 5.82 -14.38
CA GLU A 131 5.50 6.51 -13.87
C GLU A 131 5.61 6.80 -12.37
N ILE A 132 5.02 7.90 -11.93
CA ILE A 132 5.03 8.33 -10.54
C ILE A 132 3.63 8.24 -9.96
N LEU A 133 3.50 7.58 -8.81
CA LEU A 133 2.31 7.62 -7.95
C LEU A 133 2.60 8.52 -6.75
N SER A 134 1.60 9.27 -6.29
CA SER A 134 1.69 10.02 -5.05
C SER A 134 0.90 9.30 -3.97
N VAL A 135 1.49 9.04 -2.81
CA VAL A 135 0.84 8.40 -1.66
C VAL A 135 0.97 9.34 -0.48
N GLU A 136 -0.13 9.80 0.11
CA GLU A 136 -0.07 10.68 1.27
C GLU A 136 0.56 9.98 2.50
N ASP A 137 1.13 10.75 3.42
CA ASP A 137 1.63 10.19 4.68
C ASP A 137 0.47 9.86 5.63
N LEU A 138 0.36 8.58 6.01
CA LEU A 138 -0.76 8.10 6.82
C LEU A 138 -0.88 8.79 8.18
N ILE A 139 0.25 9.14 8.83
CA ILE A 139 0.20 9.82 10.14
C ILE A 139 -0.29 11.24 9.94
N ASP A 140 0.28 11.94 8.95
CA ASP A 140 -0.04 13.32 8.64
C ASP A 140 -1.54 13.49 8.35
N ILE A 141 -2.06 12.71 7.39
CA ILE A 141 -3.46 12.79 6.96
C ILE A 141 -4.47 12.24 7.96
N ARG A 142 -4.04 11.41 8.94
CA ARG A 142 -4.93 10.89 9.98
C ARG A 142 -5.21 11.92 11.08
N TYR A 143 -4.27 12.84 11.31
CA TYR A 143 -4.32 13.80 12.40
C TYR A 143 -4.48 15.26 11.94
N ASP A 144 -4.59 15.49 10.64
CA ASP A 144 -4.78 16.80 10.00
C ASP A 144 -6.10 17.51 10.37
N ILE A 145 -7.02 16.83 11.07
CA ILE A 145 -8.29 17.41 11.53
C ILE A 145 -8.07 18.69 12.39
N ARG A 146 -6.91 18.80 13.05
CA ARG A 146 -6.50 20.00 13.80
C ARG A 146 -6.03 21.10 12.86
N ASP A 147 -5.23 20.75 11.86
CA ASP A 147 -4.77 21.67 10.82
C ASP A 147 -5.92 22.19 9.96
N PHE A 148 -6.97 21.40 9.77
CA PHE A 148 -8.18 21.80 9.04
C PHE A 148 -8.95 22.94 9.71
N ARG A 149 -8.88 23.04 11.04
CA ARG A 149 -9.50 24.12 11.81
C ARG A 149 -8.65 25.38 11.90
N GLU A 150 -7.33 25.24 11.84
CA GLU A 150 -6.39 26.33 12.14
C GLU A 150 -5.73 26.94 10.90
N LYS A 151 -5.77 26.27 9.74
CA LYS A 151 -5.15 26.73 8.48
C LYS A 151 -6.20 26.86 7.37
N GLU A 152 -6.03 27.82 6.47
CA GLU A 152 -7.03 28.07 5.42
C GLU A 152 -7.25 26.82 4.54
N PRO A 153 -8.50 26.39 4.30
CA PRO A 153 -8.83 25.17 3.55
C PRO A 153 -8.22 25.09 2.16
N GLN A 154 -7.94 26.24 1.53
CA GLN A 154 -7.26 26.33 0.23
C GLN A 154 -5.80 25.85 0.23
N TYR A 155 -5.11 25.87 1.37
CA TYR A 155 -3.73 25.36 1.51
C TYR A 155 -3.66 23.93 2.06
N LEU A 156 -4.77 23.40 2.58
CA LEU A 156 -4.94 21.97 2.88
C LEU A 156 -5.11 21.14 1.60
N ARG A 157 -5.49 21.80 0.51
CA ARG A 157 -5.61 21.25 -0.83
C ARG A 157 -4.25 21.19 -1.50
N LEU A 158 -3.31 20.46 -0.90
CA LEU A 158 -2.24 19.95 -1.73
C LEU A 158 -2.77 18.84 -2.60
N THR A 159 -3.36 19.32 -3.70
CA THR A 159 -4.00 18.55 -4.76
C THR A 159 -5.06 17.61 -4.20
N ALA A 160 -6.34 17.97 -4.35
CA ALA A 160 -7.29 16.93 -4.70
C ALA A 160 -6.64 16.13 -5.82
N MET A 161 -6.20 14.90 -5.53
CA MET A 161 -5.79 13.98 -6.56
C MET A 161 -6.93 14.01 -7.57
N LYS A 162 -6.63 14.35 -8.82
CA LYS A 162 -7.65 14.24 -9.88
C LYS A 162 -8.17 12.81 -9.84
N ASP A 163 -9.46 12.59 -10.10
CA ASP A 163 -10.08 11.26 -10.03
C ASP A 163 -9.26 10.18 -10.76
N SER A 164 -8.68 10.54 -11.91
CA SER A 164 -7.76 9.70 -12.69
C SER A 164 -6.52 9.21 -11.91
N SER A 165 -6.04 10.00 -10.95
CA SER A 165 -4.93 9.64 -10.05
C SER A 165 -5.36 8.61 -9.02
N PHE A 166 -6.58 8.70 -8.47
CA PHE A 166 -7.14 7.72 -7.53
C PHE A 166 -7.38 6.37 -8.19
N ASP A 167 -7.96 6.36 -9.39
CA ASP A 167 -8.15 5.13 -10.15
C ASP A 167 -6.81 4.47 -10.45
N LYS A 168 -5.84 5.26 -10.90
CA LYS A 168 -4.51 4.77 -11.27
C LYS A 168 -3.77 4.17 -10.09
N ILE A 169 -3.67 4.88 -8.96
CA ILE A 169 -2.97 4.36 -7.78
C ILE A 169 -3.67 3.11 -7.23
N THR A 170 -5.01 3.10 -7.23
CA THR A 170 -5.80 1.97 -6.75
C THR A 170 -5.57 0.73 -7.61
N GLN A 171 -5.72 0.85 -8.93
CA GLN A 171 -5.51 -0.28 -9.85
C GLN A 171 -4.07 -0.78 -9.83
N THR A 172 -3.10 0.14 -9.86
CA THR A 172 -1.68 -0.23 -9.83
C THR A 172 -1.31 -0.96 -8.55
N SER A 173 -1.72 -0.43 -7.40
CA SER A 173 -1.42 -1.02 -6.09
C SER A 173 -2.13 -2.36 -5.89
N LYS A 174 -3.40 -2.46 -6.31
CA LYS A 174 -4.15 -3.73 -6.35
C LYS A 174 -3.42 -4.80 -7.19
N ASN A 175 -2.87 -4.41 -8.34
CA ASN A 175 -2.11 -5.31 -9.20
C ASN A 175 -0.80 -5.76 -8.54
N ILE A 176 -0.08 -4.85 -7.87
CA ILE A 176 1.13 -5.20 -7.10
C ILE A 176 0.80 -6.22 -6.01
N ALA A 177 -0.24 -5.98 -5.21
CA ALA A 177 -0.69 -6.91 -4.17
C ALA A 177 -1.07 -8.29 -4.77
N GLY A 178 -1.76 -8.30 -5.92
CA GLY A 178 -2.08 -9.53 -6.65
C GLY A 178 -0.84 -10.30 -7.14
N LYS A 179 0.20 -9.60 -7.62
CA LYS A 179 1.48 -10.21 -8.02
C LYS A 179 2.18 -10.88 -6.83
N ILE A 180 2.20 -10.24 -5.67
CA ILE A 180 2.78 -10.80 -4.44
C ILE A 180 2.07 -12.11 -4.07
N MET A 181 0.74 -12.09 -4.01
CA MET A 181 -0.05 -13.28 -3.68
C MET A 181 0.25 -14.43 -4.65
N LYS A 182 0.19 -14.16 -5.96
CA LYS A 182 0.44 -15.16 -7.01
C LYS A 182 1.85 -15.74 -6.92
N TYR A 183 2.85 -14.90 -6.71
CA TYR A 183 4.24 -15.33 -6.55
C TYR A 183 4.40 -16.32 -5.40
N ILE A 184 3.80 -16.03 -4.24
CA ILE A 184 3.86 -16.91 -3.07
C ILE A 184 3.10 -18.20 -3.33
N GLU A 185 1.90 -18.15 -3.91
CA GLU A 185 1.13 -19.35 -4.25
C GLU A 185 1.92 -20.28 -5.19
N GLU A 186 2.50 -19.74 -6.25
CA GLU A 186 3.29 -20.50 -7.23
C GLU A 186 4.55 -21.15 -6.62
N LYS A 187 5.19 -20.49 -5.65
CA LYS A 187 6.32 -21.03 -4.88
C LYS A 187 5.95 -22.33 -4.15
N TYR A 188 4.69 -22.48 -3.74
CA TYR A 188 4.22 -23.64 -2.99
C TYR A 188 3.42 -24.66 -3.81
N SER A 189 2.79 -24.25 -4.92
CA SER A 189 2.15 -25.17 -5.87
C SER A 189 3.15 -26.07 -6.60
N LYS A 190 4.42 -25.65 -6.70
CA LYS A 190 5.50 -26.39 -7.40
C LYS A 190 6.28 -27.36 -6.50
N ARG A 191 5.98 -27.45 -5.21
CA ARG A 191 6.67 -28.42 -4.33
C ARG A 191 6.09 -29.83 -4.57
N PRO A 192 6.91 -30.83 -4.92
CA PRO A 192 6.40 -32.21 -4.99
C PRO A 192 5.82 -32.57 -3.63
N THR A 193 4.59 -33.08 -3.63
CA THR A 193 4.01 -33.76 -2.49
C THR A 193 4.85 -35.00 -2.24
N ASN A 194 5.88 -34.89 -1.40
CA ASN A 194 6.57 -36.07 -0.88
C ASN A 194 5.60 -36.75 0.09
N SER A 195 4.78 -37.63 -0.46
CA SER A 195 4.07 -38.71 0.23
C SER A 195 5.03 -39.83 0.57
#